data_AF-F2R5M9-F1
#
_entry.id   AF-F2R5M9-F1
#
_cell.length_a   1.000
_cell.length_b   1.000
_cell.length_c   1.000
_cell.angle_alpha   90.00
_cell.angle_beta   90.00
_cell.angle_gamma   90.00
#
_symmetry.space_group_name_H-M   'P 1'
#
loop_
_entity.id
_entity.type
_entity.pdbx_description
1 polymer ?
#
loop_
_entity_poly.entity_id
_entity_poly.type
_entity_poly.pdbx_seq_one_letter_code
_entity_poly.pdbx_strand_id
1 'polypeptide(L)'
;MLKWDVGAVVGVSLFALVAVGLMTAGTVWKGRAARPFAAKRARRMAQREYDRHLQRAADQVIAAARRAADEGEPAIVTVEAVVRMARERYGYAEVERQHAAAALRRRYEHARCAVDCVTDAYG
;
A
#
# COMPACT_ATOMS: atom_id res chain seq x y z
N MET A 1 -50.26 -41.29 -4.95
CA MET A 1 -50.35 -40.20 -3.96
C MET A 1 -49.39 -40.52 -2.82
N LEU A 2 -48.23 -39.85 -2.76
CA LEU A 2 -47.29 -40.02 -1.64
C LEU A 2 -47.96 -39.44 -0.36
N LYS A 3 -48.48 -40.31 0.50
CA LYS A 3 -48.85 -39.93 1.89
C LYS A 3 -47.53 -39.71 2.63
N TRP A 4 -47.04 -38.49 2.65
CA TRP A 4 -45.94 -38.12 3.52
C TRP A 4 -46.43 -38.20 4.96
N ASP A 5 -45.84 -39.11 5.72
CA ASP A 5 -46.03 -39.18 7.16
C ASP A 5 -45.54 -37.86 7.76
N VAL A 6 -46.35 -37.22 8.61
CA VAL A 6 -46.03 -35.90 9.17
C VAL A 6 -44.69 -35.96 9.91
N GLY A 7 -44.37 -37.10 10.54
CA GLY A 7 -43.07 -37.34 11.16
C GLY A 7 -41.90 -37.34 10.16
N ALA A 8 -42.09 -37.83 8.94
CA ALA A 8 -41.06 -37.82 7.90
C ALA A 8 -40.82 -36.41 7.34
N VAL A 9 -41.87 -35.60 7.19
CA VAL A 9 -41.75 -34.20 6.75
C VAL A 9 -41.02 -33.37 7.80
N VAL A 10 -41.36 -33.55 9.08
CA VAL A 10 -40.70 -32.88 10.21
C VAL A 10 -39.24 -33.32 10.34
N GLY A 11 -38.94 -34.61 10.19
CA GLY A 11 -37.56 -35.12 10.20
C GLY A 11 -36.69 -34.55 9.09
N VAL A 12 -37.19 -34.53 7.84
CA VAL A 12 -36.45 -34.01 6.68
C VAL A 12 -36.21 -32.50 6.77
N SER A 13 -37.19 -31.75 7.27
CA SER A 13 -37.07 -30.30 7.43
C SER A 13 -36.08 -29.91 8.53
N LEU A 14 -36.06 -30.61 9.67
CA LEU A 14 -35.03 -30.42 10.70
C LEU A 14 -33.62 -30.72 10.17
N PHE A 15 -33.46 -31.82 9.44
CA PHE A 15 -32.16 -32.19 8.88
C PHE A 15 -31.65 -31.17 7.86
N ALA A 16 -32.54 -30.66 7.01
CA ALA A 16 -32.21 -29.61 6.06
C ALA A 16 -31.78 -28.31 6.75
N LEU A 17 -32.49 -27.89 7.81
CA LEU A 17 -32.13 -26.70 8.58
C LEU A 17 -30.75 -26.84 9.25
N VAL A 18 -30.44 -27.99 9.82
CA VAL A 18 -29.12 -28.26 10.43
C VAL A 18 -28.02 -28.25 9.37
N ALA A 19 -28.25 -28.89 8.22
CA ALA A 19 -27.28 -28.91 7.13
C ALA A 19 -26.99 -27.50 6.59
N VAL A 20 -28.02 -26.66 6.42
CA VAL A 20 -27.88 -25.26 6.02
C VAL A 20 -27.16 -24.45 7.10
N GLY A 21 -27.47 -24.67 8.38
CA GLY A 21 -26.78 -24.04 9.51
C GLY A 21 -25.28 -24.37 9.52
N LEU A 22 -24.91 -25.63 9.29
CA LEU A 22 -23.50 -26.05 9.24
C LEU A 22 -22.77 -25.49 8.01
N MET A 23 -23.41 -25.48 6.83
CA MET A 23 -22.86 -24.88 5.61
C MET A 23 -22.60 -23.37 5.78
N THR A 24 -23.55 -22.64 6.35
CA THR A 24 -23.42 -21.20 6.61
C THR A 24 -22.38 -20.91 7.67
N ALA A 25 -22.34 -21.69 8.76
CA ALA A 25 -21.30 -21.57 9.78
C ALA A 25 -19.89 -21.84 9.19
N GLY A 26 -19.73 -22.90 8.40
CA GLY A 26 -18.45 -23.26 7.78
C GLY A 26 -17.95 -22.22 6.78
N THR A 27 -18.84 -21.65 5.96
CA THR A 27 -18.50 -20.58 5.01
C THR A 27 -18.14 -19.28 5.72
N VAL A 28 -18.87 -18.90 6.77
CA VAL A 28 -18.55 -17.72 7.60
C VAL A 28 -17.21 -17.90 8.30
N TRP A 29 -16.94 -19.08 8.88
CA TRP A 29 -15.70 -19.33 9.62
C TRP A 29 -14.48 -19.38 8.70
N LYS A 30 -14.59 -20.06 7.55
CA LYS A 30 -13.53 -20.08 6.52
C LYS A 30 -13.30 -18.69 5.92
N GLY A 31 -14.38 -17.95 5.65
CA GLY A 31 -14.30 -16.56 5.18
C GLY A 31 -13.60 -15.65 6.19
N ARG A 32 -13.95 -15.78 7.48
CA ARG A 32 -13.35 -15.01 8.58
C ARG A 32 -11.89 -15.39 8.85
N ALA A 33 -11.49 -16.65 8.59
CA ALA A 33 -10.09 -17.08 8.67
C ALA A 33 -9.24 -16.59 7.48
N ALA A 34 -9.81 -16.49 6.28
CA ALA A 34 -9.12 -15.98 5.09
C ALA A 34 -9.03 -14.43 5.05
N ARG A 35 -10.04 -13.73 5.58
CA ARG A 35 -10.10 -12.26 5.64
C ARG A 35 -8.89 -11.57 6.29
N PRO A 36 -8.32 -12.03 7.43
CA PRO A 36 -7.17 -11.38 8.06
C PRO A 36 -5.93 -11.43 7.18
N PHE A 37 -5.72 -12.50 6.41
CA PHE A 37 -4.59 -12.58 5.48
C PHE A 37 -4.77 -11.65 4.28
N ALA A 38 -5.99 -11.54 3.75
CA ALA A 38 -6.29 -10.63 2.66
C ALA A 38 -6.06 -9.16 3.07
N ALA A 39 -6.55 -8.73 4.24
CA ALA A 39 -6.36 -7.36 4.72
C ALA A 39 -4.89 -7.06 5.07
N LYS A 40 -4.19 -7.98 5.76
CA LYS A 40 -2.75 -7.82 6.04
C LYS A 40 -1.92 -7.78 4.77
N ARG A 41 -2.23 -8.60 3.77
CA ARG A 41 -1.56 -8.62 2.46
C ARG A 41 -1.83 -7.31 1.70
N ALA A 42 -3.08 -6.83 1.69
CA ALA A 42 -3.42 -5.57 1.08
C ALA A 42 -2.63 -4.41 1.71
N ARG A 43 -2.56 -4.34 3.05
CA ARG A 43 -1.75 -3.34 3.76
C ARG A 43 -0.26 -3.43 3.42
N ARG A 44 0.32 -4.64 3.41
CA ARG A 44 1.73 -4.82 3.03
C ARG A 44 2.01 -4.40 1.60
N MET A 45 1.10 -4.67 0.67
CA MET A 45 1.24 -4.24 -0.73
C MET A 45 1.10 -2.72 -0.85
N ALA A 46 0.15 -2.11 -0.14
CA ALA A 46 -0.01 -0.66 -0.08
C ALA A 46 1.26 0.04 0.46
N GLN A 47 1.84 -0.49 1.55
CA GLN A 47 3.09 0.04 2.11
C GLN A 47 4.24 -0.07 1.11
N ARG A 48 4.39 -1.23 0.46
CA ARG A 48 5.43 -1.42 -0.55
C ARG A 48 5.28 -0.47 -1.73
N GLU A 49 4.05 -0.21 -2.17
CA GLU A 49 3.83 0.72 -3.27
C GLU A 49 4.08 2.16 -2.83
N TYR A 50 3.70 2.53 -1.61
CA TYR A 50 4.06 3.80 -1.00
C TYR A 50 5.57 4.04 -0.99
N ASP A 51 6.35 3.06 -0.51
CA ASP A 51 7.81 3.18 -0.47
C ASP A 51 8.40 3.33 -1.89
N ARG A 52 7.87 2.59 -2.88
CA ARG A 52 8.29 2.71 -4.28
C ARG A 52 7.96 4.08 -4.86
N HIS A 53 6.77 4.61 -4.58
CA HIS A 53 6.38 5.94 -5.04
C HIS A 53 7.27 7.02 -4.45
N LEU A 54 7.64 6.94 -3.17
CA LEU A 54 8.59 7.87 -2.58
C LEU A 54 9.98 7.80 -3.22
N GLN A 55 10.47 6.59 -3.52
CA GLN A 55 11.74 6.43 -4.24
C GLN A 55 11.68 7.04 -5.64
N ARG A 56 10.61 6.78 -6.40
CA ARG A 56 10.41 7.37 -7.74
C ARG A 56 10.23 8.89 -7.69
N ALA A 57 9.55 9.41 -6.66
CA ALA A 57 9.42 10.84 -6.45
C ALA A 57 10.79 11.48 -6.18
N ALA A 58 11.62 10.88 -5.32
CA ALA A 58 12.98 11.35 -5.08
C ALA A 58 13.85 11.35 -6.35
N ASP A 59 13.77 10.29 -7.16
CA ASP A 59 14.48 10.23 -8.45
C ASP A 59 14.04 11.35 -9.41
N GLN A 60 12.74 11.62 -9.47
CA GLN A 60 12.19 12.68 -10.32
C GLN A 60 12.63 14.06 -9.86
N VAL A 61 12.68 14.30 -8.54
CA VAL A 61 13.16 15.56 -7.99
C VAL A 61 14.66 15.72 -8.27
N ILE A 62 15.48 14.70 -8.06
CA ILE A 62 16.92 14.75 -8.39
C ILE A 62 17.13 15.06 -9.87
N ALA A 63 16.43 14.34 -10.76
CA ALA A 63 16.54 14.56 -12.19
C ALA A 63 16.02 15.94 -12.63
N ALA A 64 14.97 16.45 -11.97
CA ALA A 64 14.46 17.80 -12.24
C ALA A 64 15.42 18.88 -11.76
N ALA A 65 15.99 18.73 -10.56
CA ALA A 65 16.96 19.66 -10.00
C ALA A 65 18.22 19.73 -10.86
N ARG A 66 18.76 18.58 -11.29
CA ARG A 66 19.90 18.54 -12.22
C ARG A 66 19.62 19.19 -13.57
N ARG A 67 18.39 19.06 -14.08
CA ARG A 67 17.97 19.71 -15.34
C ARG A 67 17.75 21.22 -15.20
N ALA A 68 17.48 21.69 -13.99
CA ALA A 68 17.23 23.09 -13.70
C ALA A 68 18.49 23.84 -13.23
N ALA A 69 19.53 23.11 -12.81
CA ALA A 69 20.81 23.70 -12.42
C ALA A 69 21.59 24.17 -13.66
N ASP A 70 22.10 25.39 -13.59
CA ASP A 70 22.99 25.95 -14.60
C ASP A 70 24.41 25.34 -14.51
N GLU A 71 25.20 25.51 -15.57
CA GLU A 71 26.58 24.98 -15.61
C GLU A 71 27.42 25.54 -14.44
N GLY A 72 27.84 24.63 -13.55
CA GLY A 72 28.70 24.95 -12.41
C GLY A 72 27.96 25.25 -11.10
N GLU A 73 26.62 25.32 -11.10
CA GLU A 73 25.84 25.45 -9.88
C GLU A 73 25.41 24.07 -9.32
N PRO A 74 25.44 23.87 -7.99
CA PRO A 74 24.99 22.61 -7.41
C PRO A 74 23.46 22.50 -7.45
N ALA A 75 22.95 21.33 -7.84
CA ALA A 75 21.52 21.06 -7.86
C ALA A 75 20.93 20.97 -6.44
N ILE A 76 19.99 21.84 -6.10
CA ILE A 76 19.35 21.84 -4.77
C ILE A 76 18.19 20.85 -4.75
N VAL A 77 18.27 19.85 -3.88
CA VAL A 77 17.28 18.77 -3.75
C VAL A 77 16.72 18.73 -2.33
N THR A 78 15.47 19.14 -2.15
CA THR A 78 14.85 19.24 -0.82
C THR A 78 13.85 18.12 -0.52
N VAL A 79 13.71 17.77 0.76
CA VAL A 79 12.70 16.84 1.26
C VAL A 79 11.30 17.35 0.93
N GLU A 80 11.07 18.66 1.05
CA GLU A 80 9.77 19.28 0.72
C GLU A 80 9.43 19.10 -0.76
N ALA A 81 10.40 19.19 -1.67
CA ALA A 81 10.17 18.91 -3.09
C ALA A 81 9.76 17.45 -3.33
N VAL A 82 10.31 16.50 -2.58
CA VAL A 82 9.90 15.08 -2.65
C VAL A 82 8.49 14.89 -2.11
N VAL A 83 8.15 15.53 -0.99
CA VAL A 83 6.78 15.53 -0.44
C VAL A 83 5.79 16.07 -1.47
N ARG A 84 6.07 17.26 -2.04
CA ARG A 84 5.23 17.88 -3.07
C ARG A 84 5.09 16.98 -4.30
N MET A 85 6.19 16.42 -4.81
CA MET A 85 6.17 15.49 -5.95
C MET A 85 5.33 14.25 -5.66
N ALA A 86 5.41 13.71 -4.44
CA ALA A 86 4.60 12.57 -4.02
C ALA A 86 3.10 12.92 -3.97
N ARG A 87 2.73 14.11 -3.49
CA ARG A 87 1.35 14.59 -3.48
C ARG A 87 0.80 14.81 -4.88
N GLU A 88 1.52 15.57 -5.70
CA GLU A 88 1.08 15.98 -7.04
C GLU A 88 0.98 14.81 -8.02
N ARG A 89 1.97 13.90 -8.01
CA ARG A 89 2.09 12.86 -9.03
C ARG A 89 1.50 11.51 -8.62
N TYR A 90 1.46 11.22 -7.33
CA TYR A 90 0.99 9.94 -6.81
C TYR A 90 -0.26 10.05 -5.93
N GLY A 91 -0.79 11.26 -5.72
CA GLY A 91 -2.07 11.48 -5.06
C GLY A 91 -2.06 11.23 -3.55
N TYR A 92 -0.88 11.25 -2.91
CA TYR A 92 -0.82 11.14 -1.45
C TYR A 92 -1.32 12.44 -0.81
N ALA A 93 -2.26 12.34 0.13
CA ALA A 93 -2.72 13.52 0.89
C ALA A 93 -1.63 13.98 1.86
N GLU A 94 -1.05 13.04 2.58
CA GLU A 94 0.01 13.27 3.56
C GLU A 94 1.18 12.33 3.32
N VAL A 95 2.38 12.89 3.47
CA VAL A 95 3.63 12.16 3.44
C VAL A 95 4.42 12.63 4.64
N GLU A 96 4.77 11.70 5.53
CA GLU A 96 5.62 12.04 6.66
C GLU A 96 6.99 12.49 6.15
N ARG A 97 7.45 13.65 6.65
CA ARG A 97 8.75 14.21 6.28
C ARG A 97 9.90 13.22 6.48
N GLN A 98 9.80 12.37 7.50
CA GLN A 98 10.79 11.32 7.78
C GLN A 98 10.87 10.25 6.68
N HIS A 99 9.72 9.82 6.14
CA HIS A 99 9.68 8.86 5.04
C HIS A 99 10.25 9.48 3.75
N ALA A 100 9.88 10.73 3.46
CA ALA A 100 10.42 11.46 2.31
C ALA A 100 11.94 11.67 2.45
N ALA A 101 12.43 12.05 3.63
CA ALA A 101 13.86 12.19 3.90
C ALA A 101 14.61 10.87 3.75
N ALA A 102 14.07 9.76 4.29
CA ALA A 102 14.68 8.45 4.16
C ALA A 102 14.75 7.97 2.70
N ALA A 103 13.70 8.20 1.92
CA ALA A 103 13.69 7.91 0.49
C ALA A 103 14.72 8.77 -0.27
N LEU A 104 14.78 10.07 0.05
CA LEU A 104 15.72 10.99 -0.56
C LEU A 104 17.18 10.61 -0.25
N ARG A 105 17.54 10.32 1.00
CA ARG A 105 18.90 9.86 1.38
C ARG A 105 19.34 8.65 0.56
N ARG A 106 18.47 7.62 0.47
CA ARG A 106 18.78 6.40 -0.30
C ARG A 106 19.05 6.69 -1.77
N ARG A 107 18.24 7.55 -2.40
CA ARG A 107 18.38 7.87 -3.82
C ARG A 107 19.52 8.84 -4.09
N TYR A 108 19.77 9.77 -3.18
CA TYR A 108 20.91 10.68 -3.21
C TYR A 108 22.24 9.92 -3.23
N GLU A 109 22.40 8.94 -2.34
CA GLU A 109 23.56 8.05 -2.30
C GLU A 109 23.66 7.18 -3.56
N HIS A 110 22.54 6.57 -3.97
CA HIS A 110 22.52 5.69 -5.13
C HIS A 110 22.84 6.41 -6.46
N ALA A 111 22.36 7.64 -6.63
CA ALA A 111 22.60 8.46 -7.82
C ALA A 111 23.95 9.19 -7.79
N ARG A 112 24.75 8.99 -6.72
CA ARG A 112 25.98 9.75 -6.43
C ARG A 112 25.79 11.27 -6.53
N CYS A 113 24.63 11.77 -6.09
CA CYS A 113 24.29 13.19 -6.16
C CYS A 113 25.21 14.05 -5.27
N ALA A 114 25.94 13.44 -4.33
CA ALA A 114 26.90 14.16 -3.49
C ALA A 114 28.00 14.90 -4.26
N VAL A 115 28.21 14.57 -5.54
CA VAL A 115 29.22 15.21 -6.39
C VAL A 115 28.74 16.56 -6.94
N ASP A 116 27.43 16.69 -7.18
CA ASP A 116 26.84 17.78 -7.97
C ASP A 116 25.55 18.36 -7.37
N CYS A 117 25.14 17.91 -6.18
CA CYS A 117 23.88 18.28 -5.53
C CYS A 117 24.08 18.66 -4.06
N VAL A 118 23.11 19.40 -3.51
CA VAL A 118 22.99 19.72 -2.08
C VAL A 118 21.59 19.32 -1.59
N THR A 119 21.48 18.81 -0.35
CA THR A 119 20.21 18.34 0.21
C THR A 119 20.01 18.67 1.69
N ASP A 120 18.77 18.95 2.09
CA ASP A 120 18.34 19.11 3.50
C ASP A 120 17.96 17.78 4.16
N ALA A 121 18.13 16.65 3.47
CA ALA A 121 17.67 15.35 3.96
C ALA A 121 18.35 14.89 5.25
N TYR A 122 19.53 15.40 5.59
CA TYR A 122 20.32 15.01 6.77
C TYR A 122 20.23 16.00 7.94
N GLY A 123 19.52 17.13 7.76
CA GLY A 123 19.32 18.15 8.78
C GLY A 123 18.13 17.90 9.71
#